data_AF-A0A529KDL6-F1
#
_entry.id   AF-A0A529KDL6-F1
#
_cell.length_a   1.000
_cell.length_b   1.000
_cell.length_c   1.000
_cell.angle_alpha   90.00
_cell.angle_beta   90.00
_cell.angle_gamma   90.00
#
_symmetry.space_group_name_H-M   'P 1'
#
loop_
_entity.id
_entity.type
_entity.pdbx_description
1 polymer ?
#
loop_
_entity_poly.entity_id
_entity_poly.type
_entity_poly.pdbx_seq_one_letter_code
_entity_poly.pdbx_strand_id
1 'polypeptide(L)'
;MRAANIKAGNDALSFFHTSSFHHRRHSDRDSWSARKALRIIPVLDLKGGEVVRAQQGKRDRYRPIITPLSQSSDVIAVTEGLRRLHPFPTFYIADLDAIEGGTPNSGALARLKA
;
A
#
# COMPACT_ATOMS: atom_id res chain seq x y z
N MET A 1 -12.57 10.16 1.23
CA MET A 1 -11.37 9.30 1.11
C MET A 1 -11.76 8.09 0.25
N ARG A 2 -11.34 8.01 -1.02
CA ARG A 2 -11.63 6.84 -1.87
C ARG A 2 -10.32 6.10 -2.10
N ALA A 3 -10.18 4.94 -1.45
CA ALA A 3 -9.15 3.98 -1.84
C ALA A 3 -9.41 3.58 -3.31
N ALA A 4 -8.35 3.58 -4.13
CA ALA A 4 -8.46 3.07 -5.48
C ALA A 4 -9.01 1.63 -5.44
N ASN A 5 -10.03 1.36 -6.24
CA ASN A 5 -10.71 0.08 -6.29
C ASN A 5 -9.74 -0.98 -6.85
N ILE A 6 -9.00 -1.67 -5.98
CA ILE A 6 -8.07 -2.73 -6.38
C ILE A 6 -8.93 -3.95 -6.72
N LYS A 7 -8.90 -4.41 -7.98
CA LYS A 7 -9.32 -5.77 -8.32
C LYS A 7 -8.39 -6.72 -7.56
N ALA A 8 -8.89 -7.28 -6.47
CA ALA A 8 -8.24 -8.39 -5.82
C ALA A 8 -8.20 -9.55 -6.81
N GLY A 9 -7.01 -10.05 -7.13
CA GLY A 9 -6.91 -11.42 -7.65
C GLY A 9 -7.43 -12.34 -6.55
N ASN A 10 -8.54 -13.03 -6.82
CA ASN A 10 -9.30 -14.04 -6.06
C ASN A 10 -9.55 -13.87 -4.54
N ASP A 11 -8.90 -12.95 -3.84
CA ASP A 11 -9.03 -12.74 -2.40
C ASP A 11 -9.67 -11.38 -2.11
N ALA A 12 -11.00 -11.36 -2.11
CA ALA A 12 -11.78 -10.18 -1.75
C ALA A 12 -11.42 -9.68 -0.34
N LEU A 13 -10.72 -8.55 -0.24
CA LEU A 13 -10.53 -7.83 1.01
C LEU A 13 -11.68 -6.83 1.18
N SER A 14 -12.78 -7.29 1.78
CA SER A 14 -13.87 -6.44 2.25
C SER A 14 -13.55 -5.92 3.66
N PHE A 15 -13.48 -4.59 3.82
CA PHE A 15 -13.44 -3.94 5.13
C PHE A 15 -14.87 -3.58 5.55
N PHE A 16 -15.50 -4.43 6.36
CA PHE A 16 -16.69 -4.06 7.12
C PHE A 16 -16.35 -3.90 8.60
N HIS A 17 -16.73 -2.74 9.14
CA HIS A 17 -16.56 -2.33 10.51
C HIS A 17 -17.87 -2.61 11.26
N THR A 18 -17.97 -3.72 12.01
CA THR A 18 -18.82 -3.80 13.22
C THR A 18 -18.33 -4.91 14.14
N SER A 19 -18.19 -4.53 15.41
CA SER A 19 -18.00 -5.37 16.58
C SER A 19 -19.27 -6.15 16.93
N SER A 20 -19.19 -7.47 17.08
CA SER A 20 -19.89 -8.24 18.13
C SER A 20 -19.50 -9.72 18.11
N PHE A 21 -18.83 -10.16 19.17
CA PHE A 21 -18.63 -11.56 19.51
C PHE A 21 -19.92 -12.13 20.09
N HIS A 22 -20.45 -13.21 19.52
CA HIS A 22 -21.29 -14.15 20.26
C HIS A 22 -20.96 -15.60 19.88
N HIS A 23 -20.73 -16.39 20.92
CA HIS A 23 -20.33 -17.78 20.91
C HIS A 23 -21.42 -18.68 20.30
N ARG A 24 -21.08 -19.49 19.30
CA ARG A 24 -21.84 -20.71 18.94
C ARG A 24 -20.86 -21.81 18.55
N ARG A 25 -20.77 -22.84 19.40
CA ARG A 25 -20.06 -24.08 19.13
C ARG A 25 -21.02 -25.03 18.41
N HIS A 26 -20.73 -25.43 17.18
CA HIS A 26 -20.74 -26.84 16.78
C HIS A 26 -20.17 -27.05 15.36
N SER A 27 -19.19 -27.97 15.31
CA SER A 27 -18.73 -28.81 14.19
C SER A 27 -18.69 -28.22 12.77
N ASP A 28 -17.53 -27.69 12.40
CA ASP A 28 -16.87 -27.93 11.11
C ASP A 28 -15.38 -27.64 11.29
N ARG A 29 -14.57 -28.69 11.42
CA ARG A 29 -13.17 -28.61 11.87
C ARG A 29 -12.13 -28.62 10.75
N ASP A 30 -12.54 -28.41 9.49
CA ASP A 30 -11.64 -28.53 8.33
C ASP A 30 -11.57 -27.29 7.39
N SER A 31 -12.27 -26.19 7.67
CA SER A 31 -12.29 -25.02 6.77
C SER A 31 -11.59 -23.75 7.31
N TRP A 32 -10.87 -23.84 8.43
CA TRP A 32 -10.10 -22.71 8.99
C TRP A 32 -8.57 -22.81 8.80
N SER A 33 -8.08 -23.86 8.11
CA SER A 33 -6.64 -24.16 8.04
C SER A 33 -5.96 -23.88 6.70
N ALA A 34 -6.63 -23.23 5.73
CA ALA A 34 -5.91 -22.36 4.80
C ALA A 34 -5.55 -21.08 5.56
N ARG A 35 -4.65 -21.23 6.54
CA ARG A 35 -4.03 -20.15 7.33
C ARG A 35 -3.87 -18.95 6.42
N LYS A 36 -4.70 -17.92 6.63
CA LYS A 36 -4.72 -16.69 5.83
C LYS A 36 -3.28 -16.20 5.73
N ALA A 37 -2.64 -16.41 4.59
CA ALA A 37 -1.19 -16.27 4.50
C ALA A 37 -0.82 -14.82 4.81
N LEU A 38 0.20 -14.62 5.64
CA LEU A 38 0.68 -13.28 5.95
C LEU A 38 1.13 -12.62 4.64
N ARG A 39 0.55 -11.46 4.32
CA ARG A 39 0.89 -10.69 3.13
C ARG A 39 1.57 -9.40 3.54
N ILE A 40 2.82 -9.24 3.09
CA ILE A 40 3.60 -8.01 3.27
C ILE A 40 3.33 -7.10 2.07
N ILE A 41 2.83 -5.89 2.33
CA ILE A 41 2.51 -4.89 1.31
C ILE A 41 3.39 -3.67 1.58
N PRO A 42 4.35 -3.35 0.70
CA PRO A 42 5.14 -2.13 0.82
C PRO A 42 4.25 -0.89 0.67
N VAL A 43 4.49 0.10 1.52
CA VAL A 43 3.83 1.41 1.48
C VAL A 43 4.80 2.42 0.90
N LEU A 44 4.38 3.16 -0.12
CA LEU A 44 5.10 4.30 -0.68
C LEU A 44 4.29 5.58 -0.43
N ASP A 45 4.88 6.50 0.32
CA ASP A 45 4.36 7.86 0.47
C ASP A 45 4.87 8.70 -0.70
N LEU A 46 3.97 9.36 -1.43
CA LEU A 46 4.27 10.14 -2.63
C LEU A 46 3.93 11.62 -2.39
N LYS A 47 4.90 12.51 -2.62
CA LYS A 47 4.71 13.97 -2.53
C LYS A 47 5.51 14.68 -3.61
N GLY A 48 4.90 15.62 -4.33
CA GLY A 48 5.51 16.33 -5.45
C GLY A 48 6.00 15.41 -6.56
N GLY A 49 5.35 14.25 -6.75
CA GLY A 49 5.73 13.24 -7.74
C GLY A 49 6.86 12.29 -7.30
N GLU A 50 7.39 12.45 -6.09
CA GLU A 50 8.53 11.68 -5.57
C GLU A 50 8.15 10.83 -4.36
N VAL A 51 8.78 9.66 -4.23
CA VAL A 51 8.68 8.85 -3.02
C VAL A 51 9.41 9.56 -1.90
N VAL A 52 8.73 9.79 -0.78
CA VAL A 52 9.25 10.53 0.37
C VAL A 52 9.33 9.66 1.62
N ARG A 53 10.24 10.04 2.53
CA ARG A 53 10.37 9.41 3.84
C ARG A 53 9.42 10.05 4.84
N ALA A 54 8.57 9.23 5.45
CA ALA A 54 7.72 9.66 6.55
C ALA A 54 8.53 10.07 7.79
N GLN A 55 8.08 11.13 8.47
CA GLN A 55 8.65 11.61 9.72
C GLN A 55 7.55 11.94 10.73
N GLN A 56 7.10 10.93 11.51
CA GLN A 56 6.17 11.10 12.63
C GLN A 56 4.90 11.93 12.29
N GLY A 57 4.39 11.83 11.05
CA GLY A 57 3.24 12.62 10.59
C GLY A 57 3.51 14.10 10.30
N LYS A 58 4.74 14.60 10.49
CA LYS A 58 5.17 15.96 10.14
C LYS A 58 5.42 16.09 8.64
N ARG A 59 4.34 16.10 7.85
CA ARG A 59 4.36 16.05 6.37
C ARG A 59 5.07 17.22 5.69
N ASP A 60 5.26 18.32 6.39
CA ASP A 60 6.09 19.47 6.01
C ASP A 60 7.60 19.11 5.97
N ARG A 61 8.00 18.14 6.79
CA ARG A 61 9.40 17.67 6.90
C ARG A 61 9.71 16.45 6.05
N TYR A 62 8.73 15.93 5.32
CA TYR A 62 8.96 14.79 4.44
C TYR A 62 9.92 15.22 3.33
N ARG A 63 10.87 14.34 2.99
CA ARG A 63 11.92 14.58 2.00
C ARG A 63 12.04 13.38 1.07
N PRO A 64 12.52 13.56 -0.17
CA PRO A 64 12.78 12.46 -1.08
C PRO A 64 13.53 11.32 -0.40
N ILE A 65 13.09 10.08 -0.63
CA ILE A 65 13.69 8.92 -0.01
C ILE A 65 15.12 8.72 -0.49
N ILE A 66 16.05 8.47 0.44
CA ILE A 66 17.40 8.00 0.16
C ILE A 66 17.48 6.57 0.65
N THR A 67 17.77 5.64 -0.25
CA THR A 67 17.71 4.19 0.03
C THR A 67 18.69 3.42 -0.85
N PRO A 68 19.32 2.33 -0.37
CA PRO A 68 20.13 1.47 -1.22
C PRO A 68 19.32 0.73 -2.29
N LEU A 69 17.99 0.75 -2.21
CA LEU A 69 17.12 0.01 -3.13
C LEU A 69 16.97 0.70 -4.49
N SER A 70 17.21 2.01 -4.57
CA SER A 70 17.02 2.82 -5.77
C SER A 70 18.02 3.99 -5.81
N GLN A 71 18.46 4.35 -7.02
CA GLN A 71 19.35 5.50 -7.26
C GLN A 71 18.60 6.84 -7.28
N SER A 72 17.27 6.81 -7.26
CA SER A 72 16.42 8.01 -7.21
C SER A 72 15.15 7.77 -6.41
N SER A 73 14.48 8.86 -6.07
CA SER A 73 13.16 8.93 -5.44
C SER A 73 12.00 8.72 -6.42
N ASP A 74 12.27 8.44 -7.70
CA ASP A 74 11.22 8.12 -8.68
C ASP A 74 10.44 6.87 -8.27
N VAL A 75 9.11 6.95 -8.38
CA VAL A 75 8.22 5.89 -7.91
C VAL A 75 8.44 4.54 -8.60
N ILE A 76 8.82 4.53 -9.88
CA ILE A 76 9.11 3.31 -10.61
C ILE A 76 10.44 2.75 -10.16
N ALA A 77 11.47 3.59 -10.06
CA ALA A 77 12.80 3.17 -9.60
C ALA A 77 12.77 2.54 -8.20
N VAL A 78 12.02 3.15 -7.26
CA VAL A 78 11.84 2.61 -5.90
C VAL A 78 11.03 1.31 -5.90
N THR A 79 9.96 1.23 -6.69
CA THR A 79 9.14 0.00 -6.83
C THR A 79 9.97 -1.16 -7.37
N GLU A 80 10.79 -0.93 -8.40
CA GLU A 80 11.70 -1.94 -8.95
C GLU A 80 12.78 -2.35 -7.94
N GLY A 81 13.30 -1.38 -7.17
CA GLY A 81 14.19 -1.66 -6.04
C GLY A 81 13.60 -2.62 -5.01
N LEU A 82 12.35 -2.39 -4.63
CA LEU A 82 11.63 -3.27 -3.70
C LEU A 82 11.33 -4.63 -4.32
N ARG A 83 10.98 -4.70 -5.62
CA ARG A 83 10.74 -5.96 -6.34
C ARG A 83 11.98 -6.84 -6.43
N ARG A 84 13.18 -6.26 -6.48
CA ARG A 84 14.45 -7.00 -6.40
C ARG A 84 14.68 -7.68 -5.05
N LEU A 85 14.18 -7.11 -3.95
CA LEU A 85 14.25 -7.75 -2.62
C LEU A 85 13.27 -8.90 -2.50
N HIS A 86 12.04 -8.69 -2.97
CA HIS A 86 10.98 -9.68 -2.94
C HIS A 86 9.93 -9.30 -4.01
N PRO A 87 9.36 -10.26 -4.76
CA PRO A 87 8.39 -9.97 -5.82
C PRO A 87 7.03 -9.56 -5.24
N PHE A 88 6.95 -8.36 -4.64
CA PHE A 88 5.73 -7.84 -4.05
C PHE A 88 4.65 -7.68 -5.14
N PRO A 89 3.50 -8.38 -5.02
CA PRO A 89 2.46 -8.31 -6.04
C PRO A 89 1.64 -7.02 -5.94
N THR A 90 1.79 -6.26 -4.86
CA THR A 90 0.96 -5.08 -4.58
C THR A 90 1.70 -4.11 -3.70
N PHE A 91 1.51 -2.83 -4.03
CA PHE A 91 2.03 -1.69 -3.29
C PHE A 91 0.84 -0.85 -2.82
N TYR A 92 0.92 -0.31 -1.63
CA TYR A 92 0.03 0.74 -1.17
C TYR A 92 0.69 2.09 -1.45
N ILE A 93 -0.01 2.97 -2.16
CA ILE A 93 0.50 4.30 -2.52
C ILE A 93 -0.33 5.35 -1.79
N ALA A 94 0.32 6.16 -0.95
CA ALA A 94 -0.28 7.33 -0.32
C ALA A 94 0.07 8.58 -1.13
N ASP A 95 -0.86 9.05 -1.95
CA ASP A 95 -0.72 10.34 -2.65
C ASP A 95 -0.93 11.49 -1.64
N LEU A 96 0.16 12.00 -1.09
CA LEU A 96 0.12 13.00 -0.03
C LEU A 96 -0.40 14.34 -0.53
N ASP A 97 -0.10 14.74 -1.77
CA ASP A 97 -0.64 15.98 -2.33
C ASP A 97 -2.17 15.91 -2.41
N ALA A 98 -2.73 14.79 -2.88
CA ALA A 98 -4.19 14.59 -2.88
C ALA A 98 -4.78 14.52 -1.46
N ILE A 99 -4.09 13.87 -0.51
CA ILE A 99 -4.51 13.76 0.89
C ILE A 99 -4.52 15.13 1.58
N GLU A 100 -3.57 16.00 1.24
CA GLU A 100 -3.46 17.36 1.76
C GLU A 100 -4.38 18.36 1.02
N GLY A 101 -5.17 17.89 0.04
CA GLY A 101 -6.12 18.71 -0.72
C GLY A 101 -5.53 19.44 -1.93
N GLY A 102 -4.28 19.14 -2.28
CA GLY A 102 -3.58 19.65 -3.46
C GLY A 102 -3.84 18.84 -4.73
N THR A 103 -3.02 19.09 -5.74
CA THR A 103 -3.10 18.41 -7.05
C THR A 103 -2.64 16.96 -6.95
N PRO A 104 -3.44 15.96 -7.37
CA PRO A 104 -3.04 14.56 -7.35
C PRO A 104 -1.85 14.26 -8.27
N ASN A 105 -1.03 13.29 -7.87
CA ASN A 105 0.13 12.81 -8.62
C ASN A 105 -0.22 11.85 -9.76
N SER A 106 -1.20 12.23 -10.60
CA SER A 106 -1.79 11.37 -11.63
C SER A 106 -0.78 10.79 -12.60
N GLY A 107 0.25 11.56 -12.99
CA GLY A 107 1.31 11.09 -13.90
C GLY A 107 2.15 9.96 -13.30
N ALA A 108 2.56 10.11 -12.04
CA ALA A 108 3.30 9.07 -11.31
C ALA A 108 2.43 7.81 -11.09
N LEU A 109 1.16 7.99 -10.74
CA LEU A 109 0.21 6.88 -10.56
C LEU A 109 -0.12 6.15 -11.87
N ALA A 110 -0.16 6.85 -13.01
CA ALA A 110 -0.38 6.23 -14.32
C ALA A 110 0.79 5.32 -14.69
N ARG A 111 2.03 5.75 -14.42
CA ARG A 111 3.25 4.96 -14.69
C ARG A 111 3.31 3.65 -13.90
N LEU A 112 2.68 3.57 -12.72
CA LEU A 112 2.60 2.35 -11.90
C LEU A 112 1.55 1.34 -12.39
N LYS A 113 0.60 1.78 -13.23
CA LYS A 113 -0.47 0.93 -13.77
C LYS A 113 -0.14 0.34 -15.13
N ALA A 114 0.86 0.89 -15.81
CA ALA A 114 1.40 0.41 -17.07
C ALA A 114 2.28 -0.83 -16.84
#